data_AF-A0AB36YM52-F1
#
_entry.id   AF-A0AB36YM52-F1
#
_cell.length_a   1.000
_cell.length_b   1.000
_cell.length_c   1.000
_cell.angle_alpha   90.00
_cell.angle_beta   90.00
_cell.angle_gamma   90.00
#
_symmetry.space_group_name_H-M   'P 1'
#
loop_
_entity.id
_entity.type
_entity.pdbx_description
1 polymer ?
#
loop_
_entity_poly.entity_id
_entity_poly.type
_entity_poly.pdbx_seq_one_letter_code
_entity_poly.pdbx_strand_id
1 'polypeptide(L)'
;MTRSERPKVLVSACLLGQPVRYDGRASGHPDLLQQWQAEGRVVPLCPEVAGGLPTPRPPAEIPGGQGSAVLDGDAQVLTVTGEDVSAAFLAGAQLALELVRRHGIRVAVLKSGSPSCGNRLTYDGTFRGVKVAGEGITTALLRRAGVQVFSELELDQARRALADRSV
;
A
#
# COMPACT_ATOMS: atom_id res chain seq x y z
N MET A 1 -23.13 -6.75 -17.57
CA MET A 1 -22.04 -5.91 -17.05
C MET A 1 -20.90 -5.92 -18.05
N THR A 2 -20.69 -4.79 -18.72
CA THR A 2 -19.49 -4.63 -19.56
C THR A 2 -18.25 -4.60 -18.65
N ARG A 3 -17.06 -4.91 -19.19
CA ARG A 3 -15.81 -4.90 -18.39
C ARG A 3 -15.53 -3.53 -17.73
N SER A 4 -16.15 -2.46 -18.24
CA SER A 4 -16.02 -1.08 -17.75
C SER A 4 -16.84 -0.75 -16.49
N GLU A 5 -17.81 -1.59 -16.09
CA GLU A 5 -18.74 -1.31 -14.97
C GLU A 5 -18.38 -2.02 -13.65
N ARG A 6 -17.31 -2.83 -13.66
CA ARG A 6 -16.89 -3.56 -12.46
C ARG A 6 -16.11 -2.64 -11.51
N PRO A 7 -16.37 -2.69 -10.19
CA PRO A 7 -15.61 -1.91 -9.23
C PRO A 7 -14.12 -2.20 -9.34
N LYS A 8 -13.33 -1.13 -9.43
CA LYS A 8 -11.86 -1.20 -9.46
C LYS A 8 -11.29 -1.32 -8.04
N VAL A 9 -10.11 -1.89 -7.95
CA VAL A 9 -9.37 -2.13 -6.70
C VAL A 9 -7.93 -1.66 -6.89
N LEU A 10 -7.42 -0.88 -5.92
CA LEU A 10 -6.01 -0.52 -5.89
C LEU A 10 -5.22 -1.69 -5.29
N VAL A 11 -4.14 -2.13 -5.94
CA VAL A 11 -3.36 -3.27 -5.45
C VAL A 11 -1.87 -2.93 -5.42
N SER A 12 -1.18 -3.27 -4.33
CA SER A 12 0.28 -3.17 -4.28
C SER A 12 0.91 -3.95 -5.42
N ALA A 13 1.69 -3.30 -6.28
CA ALA A 13 2.26 -3.91 -7.48
C ALA A 13 3.13 -5.15 -7.19
N CYS A 14 3.80 -5.21 -6.02
CA CYS A 14 4.55 -6.39 -5.61
C CYS A 14 3.67 -7.63 -5.36
N LEU A 15 2.38 -7.48 -5.07
CA LEU A 15 1.39 -8.55 -4.95
C LEU A 15 0.84 -9.01 -6.31
N LEU A 16 1.32 -8.41 -7.41
CA LEU A 16 0.98 -8.74 -8.79
C LEU A 16 2.19 -9.31 -9.54
N GLY A 17 3.18 -9.83 -8.82
CA GLY A 17 4.41 -10.36 -9.40
C GLY A 17 5.42 -9.32 -9.89
N GLN A 18 5.18 -8.01 -9.70
CA GLN A 18 6.13 -6.99 -10.17
C GLN A 18 7.35 -6.86 -9.23
N PRO A 19 8.59 -6.81 -9.76
CA PRO A 19 9.82 -6.76 -8.97
C PRO A 19 10.10 -5.34 -8.46
N VAL A 20 9.25 -4.81 -7.59
CA VAL A 20 9.26 -3.40 -7.13
C VAL A 20 9.54 -3.23 -5.63
N ARG A 21 9.77 -4.33 -4.90
CA ARG A 21 10.16 -4.26 -3.48
C ARG A 21 11.55 -3.64 -3.34
N TYR A 22 11.90 -3.25 -2.11
CA TYR A 22 13.21 -2.69 -1.80
C TYR A 22 14.38 -3.61 -2.20
N ASP A 23 14.18 -4.94 -2.14
CA ASP A 23 15.15 -5.97 -2.52
C ASP A 23 15.09 -6.37 -4.01
N GLY A 24 14.32 -5.65 -4.83
CA GLY A 24 14.15 -5.94 -6.26
C GLY A 24 13.30 -7.17 -6.56
N ARG A 25 12.61 -7.75 -5.56
CA ARG A 25 11.77 -8.94 -5.72
C ARG A 25 10.29 -8.59 -5.78
N ALA A 26 9.48 -9.58 -6.14
CA ALA A 26 8.03 -9.54 -5.94
C ALA A 26 7.64 -10.11 -4.56
N SER A 27 6.37 -9.95 -4.17
CA SER A 27 5.77 -10.59 -2.99
C SER A 27 4.84 -11.76 -3.34
N GLY A 28 4.68 -12.07 -4.63
CA GLY A 28 3.81 -13.12 -5.13
C GLY A 28 2.70 -12.60 -6.03
N HIS A 29 1.79 -13.49 -6.41
CA HIS A 29 0.61 -13.16 -7.22
C HIS A 29 -0.55 -14.10 -6.87
N PRO A 30 -1.27 -13.86 -5.75
CA PRO A 30 -2.40 -14.69 -5.33
C PRO A 30 -3.46 -14.86 -6.43
N ASP A 31 -4.08 -16.04 -6.53
CA ASP A 31 -5.03 -16.38 -7.60
C ASP A 31 -6.20 -15.39 -7.70
N LEU A 32 -6.73 -14.92 -6.57
CA LEU A 32 -7.79 -13.91 -6.57
C LEU A 32 -7.36 -12.59 -7.22
N LEU A 33 -6.11 -12.16 -7.00
CA LEU A 33 -5.57 -10.94 -7.60
C LEU A 33 -5.31 -11.13 -9.10
N GLN A 34 -4.83 -12.32 -9.51
CA GLN A 34 -4.72 -12.70 -10.92
C GLN A 34 -6.08 -12.63 -11.62
N GLN A 35 -7.12 -13.18 -10.97
CA GLN A 35 -8.49 -13.12 -11.49
C GLN A 35 -8.95 -11.66 -11.65
N TRP A 36 -8.83 -10.83 -10.61
CA TRP A 36 -9.23 -9.42 -10.71
C TRP A 36 -8.44 -8.65 -11.78
N GLN A 37 -7.18 -9.02 -12.02
CA GLN A 37 -6.38 -8.45 -13.09
C GLN A 37 -6.90 -8.85 -14.47
N ALA A 38 -7.18 -10.13 -14.70
CA ALA A 38 -7.80 -10.63 -15.93
C ALA A 38 -9.20 -10.01 -16.18
N GLU A 39 -9.93 -9.69 -15.11
CA GLU A 39 -11.21 -8.98 -15.18
C GLU A 39 -11.06 -7.47 -15.48
N GLY A 40 -9.84 -6.92 -15.51
CA GLY A 40 -9.57 -5.51 -15.76
C GLY A 40 -9.90 -4.57 -14.58
N ARG A 41 -9.96 -5.12 -13.35
CA ARG A 41 -10.37 -4.38 -12.14
C ARG A 41 -9.20 -3.78 -11.37
N VAL A 42 -8.01 -4.30 -11.58
CA VAL A 42 -6.83 -3.93 -10.81
C VAL A 42 -6.23 -2.63 -11.33
N VAL A 43 -5.99 -1.69 -10.40
CA VAL A 43 -5.12 -0.54 -10.60
C VAL A 43 -3.84 -0.80 -9.80
N PRO A 44 -2.72 -1.16 -10.46
CA PRO A 44 -1.48 -1.49 -9.76
C PRO A 44 -0.76 -0.22 -9.30
N LEU A 45 -0.15 -0.26 -8.11
CA LEU A 45 0.72 0.81 -7.63
C LEU A 45 1.80 0.30 -6.67
N CYS A 46 3.03 0.79 -6.81
CA CYS A 46 4.01 0.79 -5.72
C CYS A 46 4.20 2.25 -5.28
N PRO A 47 3.71 2.66 -4.09
CA PRO A 47 3.79 4.06 -3.69
C PRO A 47 5.24 4.54 -3.57
N GLU A 48 6.13 3.70 -3.04
CA GLU A 48 7.56 4.01 -2.90
C GLU A 48 8.22 4.37 -4.25
N VAL A 49 7.98 3.56 -5.29
CA VAL A 49 8.51 3.81 -6.64
C VAL A 49 7.81 4.99 -7.31
N ALA A 50 6.49 5.09 -7.17
CA ALA A 50 5.73 6.22 -7.72
C ALA A 50 6.16 7.56 -7.09
N GLY A 51 6.59 7.53 -5.83
CA GLY A 51 7.16 8.65 -5.10
C GLY A 51 8.62 8.98 -5.46
N GLY A 52 9.25 8.21 -6.35
CA GLY A 52 10.59 8.46 -6.88
C GLY A 52 11.71 7.61 -6.30
N LEU A 53 11.42 6.64 -5.41
CA LEU A 53 12.48 5.76 -4.90
C LEU A 53 12.91 4.71 -5.95
N PRO A 54 14.20 4.36 -6.00
CA PRO A 54 14.70 3.37 -6.95
C PRO A 54 14.28 1.94 -6.57
N THR A 55 14.57 1.00 -7.46
CA THR A 55 14.54 -0.43 -7.17
C THR A 55 15.84 -1.07 -7.67
N PRO A 56 16.66 -1.70 -6.82
CA PRO A 56 16.51 -1.82 -5.36
C PRO A 56 16.71 -0.48 -4.63
N ARG A 57 16.38 -0.46 -3.33
CA ARG A 57 16.57 0.69 -2.41
C ARG A 57 16.85 0.19 -0.98
N PRO A 58 17.47 1.01 -0.11
CA PRO A 58 17.65 0.67 1.30
C PRO A 58 16.31 0.38 1.99
N PRO A 59 16.27 -0.55 2.97
CA PRO A 59 15.13 -0.66 3.87
C PRO A 59 14.86 0.66 4.58
N ALA A 60 13.59 0.98 4.75
CA ALA A 60 13.14 2.15 5.48
C ALA A 60 12.04 1.76 6.48
N GLU A 61 12.00 2.46 7.61
CA GLU A 61 11.04 2.23 8.68
C GLU A 61 10.60 3.58 9.27
N ILE A 62 9.46 3.57 9.97
CA ILE A 62 8.95 4.74 10.69
C ILE A 62 9.20 4.45 12.17
N PRO A 63 9.92 5.33 12.90
CA PRO A 63 10.02 5.20 14.35
C PRO A 63 8.65 5.07 15.00
N GLY A 64 8.39 3.98 15.72
CA GLY A 64 7.09 3.67 16.32
C GLY A 64 6.03 3.11 15.35
N GLY A 65 6.34 2.99 14.05
CA GLY A 65 5.50 2.29 13.07
C GLY A 65 4.26 3.03 12.57
N GLN A 66 4.09 4.32 12.90
CA GLN A 66 2.84 5.05 12.65
C GLN A 66 2.90 5.96 11.42
N GLY A 67 2.37 5.49 10.28
CA GLY A 67 2.25 6.28 9.06
C GLY A 67 1.37 7.52 9.17
N SER A 68 0.37 7.51 10.07
CA SER A 68 -0.43 8.70 10.38
C SER A 68 0.40 9.83 10.97
N ALA A 69 1.37 9.53 11.84
CA ALA A 69 2.26 10.54 12.42
C ALA A 69 3.11 11.23 11.35
N VAL A 70 3.54 10.51 10.31
CA VAL A 70 4.25 11.11 9.17
C VAL A 70 3.34 12.03 8.37
N LEU A 71 2.06 11.66 8.18
CA LEU A 71 1.08 12.54 7.51
C LEU A 71 0.81 13.82 8.28
N ASP A 72 0.87 13.76 9.62
CA ASP A 72 0.62 14.90 10.50
C ASP A 72 1.89 15.76 10.73
N GLY A 73 3.05 15.30 10.26
CA GLY A 73 4.34 15.99 10.40
C GLY A 73 5.08 15.70 11.71
N ASP A 74 4.61 14.72 12.49
CA ASP A 74 5.14 14.34 13.80
C ASP A 74 6.23 13.25 13.74
N ALA A 75 6.41 12.63 12.58
CA ALA A 75 7.40 11.57 12.37
C ALA A 75 8.02 11.60 10.96
N GLN A 76 9.15 10.92 10.82
CA GLN A 76 9.88 10.75 9.56
C GLN A 76 9.92 9.28 9.15
N VAL A 77 10.14 9.03 7.87
CA VAL A 77 10.54 7.72 7.34
C VAL A 77 12.04 7.73 7.16
N LEU A 78 12.74 6.89 7.92
CA LEU A 78 14.19 6.83 7.90
C LEU A 78 14.63 5.55 7.20
N THR A 79 15.69 5.62 6.41
CA THR A 79 16.40 4.43 5.94
C THR A 79 17.23 3.82 7.06
N VAL A 80 17.71 2.58 6.87
CA VAL A 80 18.64 1.93 7.81
C VAL A 80 19.95 2.72 8.01
N THR A 81 20.30 3.60 7.07
CA THR A 81 21.47 4.49 7.16
C THR A 81 21.13 5.85 7.77
N GLY A 82 19.88 6.08 8.19
CA GLY A 82 19.42 7.33 8.80
C GLY A 82 19.03 8.45 7.82
N GLU A 83 18.92 8.15 6.52
CA GLU A 83 18.46 9.12 5.53
C GLU A 83 16.94 9.31 5.65
N ASP A 84 16.48 10.56 5.66
CA ASP A 84 15.05 10.88 5.63
C ASP A 84 14.51 10.78 4.20
N VAL A 85 13.63 9.82 3.98
CA VAL A 85 12.95 9.55 2.70
C VAL A 85 11.46 9.88 2.73
N SER A 86 11.00 10.62 3.75
CA SER A 86 9.58 10.95 3.97
C SER A 86 8.93 11.58 2.74
N ALA A 87 9.62 12.49 2.05
CA ALA A 87 9.09 13.20 0.89
C ALA A 87 8.64 12.24 -0.22
N ALA A 88 9.43 11.20 -0.51
CA ALA A 88 9.07 10.21 -1.52
C ALA A 88 7.87 9.36 -1.10
N PHE A 89 7.82 8.94 0.18
CA PHE A 89 6.68 8.19 0.71
C PHE A 89 5.37 9.00 0.68
N LEU A 90 5.43 10.28 1.06
CA LEU A 90 4.30 11.20 1.02
C LEU A 90 3.82 11.42 -0.42
N ALA A 91 4.74 11.68 -1.36
CA ALA A 91 4.41 11.82 -2.78
C ALA A 91 3.73 10.56 -3.34
N GLY A 92 4.29 9.38 -3.04
CA GLY A 92 3.72 8.09 -3.41
C GLY A 92 2.32 7.86 -2.86
N ALA A 93 2.08 8.22 -1.59
CA ALA A 93 0.76 8.13 -0.97
C ALA A 93 -0.26 9.07 -1.65
N GLN A 94 0.14 10.29 -2.00
CA GLN A 94 -0.74 11.23 -2.72
C GLN A 94 -1.11 10.72 -4.12
N LEU A 95 -0.15 10.15 -4.87
CA LEU A 95 -0.42 9.51 -6.16
C LEU A 95 -1.39 8.33 -6.02
N ALA A 96 -1.30 7.55 -4.93
CA ALA A 96 -2.27 6.51 -4.62
C ALA A 96 -3.68 7.06 -4.41
N LEU A 97 -3.79 8.15 -3.64
CA LEU A 97 -5.06 8.82 -3.40
C LEU A 97 -5.66 9.40 -4.69
N GLU A 98 -4.83 9.96 -5.57
CA GLU A 98 -5.26 10.46 -6.87
C GLU A 98 -5.83 9.32 -7.74
N LEU A 99 -5.13 8.19 -7.84
CA LEU A 99 -5.62 7.01 -8.57
C LEU A 99 -6.94 6.50 -7.99
N VAL A 100 -7.06 6.46 -6.66
CA VAL A 100 -8.29 6.08 -5.98
C VAL A 100 -9.45 6.98 -6.36
N ARG A 101 -9.25 8.31 -6.30
CA ARG A 101 -10.27 9.30 -6.66
C ARG A 101 -10.65 9.21 -8.14
N ARG A 102 -9.65 9.15 -9.02
CA ARG A 102 -9.83 9.07 -10.48
C ARG A 102 -10.66 7.85 -10.91
N HIS A 103 -10.49 6.73 -10.20
CA HIS A 103 -11.14 5.47 -10.53
C HIS A 103 -12.34 5.12 -9.64
N GLY A 104 -12.73 5.99 -8.70
CA GLY A 104 -13.81 5.72 -7.76
C GLY A 104 -13.56 4.47 -6.91
N ILE A 105 -12.31 4.18 -6.56
CA ILE A 105 -11.92 2.98 -5.83
C ILE A 105 -12.32 3.13 -4.36
N ARG A 106 -12.98 2.11 -3.81
CA ARG A 106 -13.37 2.06 -2.38
C ARG A 106 -12.61 1.02 -1.57
N VAL A 107 -11.89 0.13 -2.25
CA VAL A 107 -11.15 -0.97 -1.63
C VAL A 107 -9.72 -0.99 -2.17
N ALA A 108 -8.76 -1.15 -1.28
CA ALA A 108 -7.35 -1.37 -1.63
C ALA A 108 -6.82 -2.66 -0.97
N VAL A 109 -6.00 -3.40 -1.71
CA VAL A 109 -5.24 -4.55 -1.21
C VAL A 109 -3.75 -4.20 -1.21
N LEU A 110 -3.21 -3.94 -0.03
CA LEU A 110 -1.84 -3.44 0.14
C LEU A 110 -0.96 -4.45 0.87
N LYS A 111 0.33 -4.48 0.54
CA LYS A 111 1.29 -5.42 1.13
C LYS A 111 1.45 -5.18 2.64
N SER A 112 1.21 -6.22 3.44
CA SER A 112 1.39 -6.17 4.90
C SER A 112 2.83 -5.83 5.33
N GLY A 113 2.98 -5.12 6.46
CA GLY A 113 4.27 -4.88 7.12
C GLY A 113 5.12 -3.72 6.57
N SER A 114 4.79 -3.16 5.39
CA SER A 114 5.59 -2.08 4.78
C SER A 114 5.32 -0.72 5.46
N PRO A 115 6.34 0.17 5.57
CA PRO A 115 6.14 1.56 6.01
C PRO A 115 5.22 2.38 5.10
N SER A 116 4.99 1.93 3.86
CA SER A 116 4.01 2.54 2.95
C SER A 116 2.65 1.83 3.01
N CYS A 117 2.66 0.50 2.94
CA CYS A 117 1.50 -0.33 2.60
C CYS A 117 0.94 -1.15 3.77
N GLY A 118 1.64 -1.23 4.90
CA GLY A 118 1.20 -2.00 6.07
C GLY A 118 -0.17 -1.52 6.57
N ASN A 119 -1.05 -2.43 6.96
CA ASN A 119 -2.43 -2.07 7.32
C ASN A 119 -2.83 -2.38 8.76
N ARG A 120 -2.06 -3.25 9.45
CA ARG A 120 -2.27 -3.63 10.86
C ARG A 120 -0.98 -3.64 11.66
N LEU A 121 0.11 -4.05 11.01
CA LEU A 121 1.44 -4.10 11.58
C LEU A 121 2.44 -3.44 10.63
N THR A 122 3.42 -2.77 11.22
CA THR A 122 4.60 -2.16 10.59
C THR A 122 5.82 -2.49 11.45
N TYR A 123 7.02 -2.17 10.98
CA TYR A 123 8.23 -2.31 11.79
C TYR A 123 8.38 -1.13 12.76
N ASP A 124 9.05 -1.37 13.89
CA ASP A 124 9.16 -0.42 15.01
C ASP A 124 10.13 0.74 14.78
N GLY A 125 10.90 0.73 13.69
CA GLY A 125 11.90 1.75 13.38
C GLY A 125 13.30 1.44 13.90
N THR A 126 13.48 0.29 14.57
CA THR A 126 14.79 -0.11 15.11
C THR A 126 15.62 -0.92 14.12
N PHE A 127 15.05 -1.32 12.97
CA PHE A 127 15.67 -2.21 11.99
C PHE A 127 16.09 -3.58 12.53
N ARG A 128 15.50 -4.01 13.67
CA ARG A 128 15.72 -5.33 14.28
C ARG A 128 14.71 -6.39 13.83
N GLY A 129 13.84 -6.04 12.89
CA GLY A 129 12.77 -6.92 12.40
C GLY A 129 11.59 -7.06 13.38
N VAL A 130 11.50 -6.20 14.39
CA VAL A 130 10.40 -6.17 15.36
C VAL A 130 9.20 -5.46 14.72
N LYS A 131 8.02 -6.08 14.83
CA LYS A 131 6.76 -5.52 14.35
C LYS A 131 5.92 -4.98 15.49
N VAL A 132 5.28 -3.84 15.27
CA VAL A 132 4.35 -3.18 16.19
C VAL A 132 3.00 -2.96 15.51
N ALA A 133 1.97 -2.74 16.32
CA ALA A 133 0.69 -2.28 15.83
C ALA A 133 0.87 -0.92 15.13
N GLY A 134 0.46 -0.85 13.87
CA GLY A 134 0.62 0.35 13.07
C GLY A 134 0.26 0.17 11.61
N GLU A 135 0.29 1.28 10.88
CA GLU A 135 -0.06 1.32 9.47
C GLU A 135 0.95 2.16 8.70
N GLY A 136 1.14 1.81 7.43
CA GLY A 136 1.97 2.59 6.52
C GLY A 136 1.27 3.86 6.05
N ILE A 137 2.06 4.78 5.51
CA ILE A 137 1.62 6.14 5.14
C ILE A 137 0.51 6.11 4.09
N THR A 138 0.64 5.26 3.06
CA THR A 138 -0.39 5.10 2.03
C THR A 138 -1.66 4.53 2.63
N THR A 139 -1.56 3.51 3.50
CA THR A 139 -2.73 2.95 4.18
C THR A 139 -3.46 4.00 5.01
N ALA A 140 -2.73 4.77 5.82
CA ALA A 140 -3.28 5.83 6.66
C ALA A 140 -4.02 6.87 5.81
N LEU A 141 -3.39 7.35 4.73
CA LEU A 141 -3.99 8.37 3.86
C LEU A 141 -5.25 7.85 3.14
N LEU A 142 -5.21 6.62 2.63
CA LEU A 142 -6.36 6.01 1.96
C LEU A 142 -7.53 5.79 2.95
N ARG A 143 -7.25 5.37 4.19
CA ARG A 143 -8.27 5.24 5.24
C ARG A 143 -8.89 6.58 5.60
N ARG A 144 -8.09 7.65 5.74
CA ARG A 144 -8.60 9.03 5.94
C ARG A 144 -9.52 9.48 4.80
N ALA A 145 -9.31 8.97 3.59
CA ALA A 145 -10.16 9.22 2.43
C ALA A 145 -11.37 8.27 2.30
N GLY A 146 -11.63 7.41 3.29
CA GLY A 146 -12.78 6.49 3.30
C GLY A 146 -12.60 5.22 2.45
N VAL A 147 -11.35 4.86 2.11
CA VAL A 147 -11.03 3.61 1.44
C VAL A 147 -10.85 2.50 2.47
N GLN A 148 -11.45 1.34 2.24
CA GLN A 148 -11.21 0.14 3.03
C GLN A 148 -9.90 -0.53 2.57
N VAL A 149 -8.95 -0.68 3.49
CA VAL A 149 -7.62 -1.23 3.18
C VAL A 149 -7.43 -2.59 3.83
N PHE A 150 -7.17 -3.59 3.00
CA PHE A 150 -6.92 -4.98 3.37
C PHE A 150 -5.50 -5.40 2.98
N SER A 151 -4.98 -6.43 3.62
CA SER A 151 -3.72 -7.07 3.22
C SER A 151 -3.93 -8.31 2.36
N GLU A 152 -2.83 -8.88 1.85
CA GLU A 152 -2.83 -10.19 1.20
C GLU A 152 -3.31 -11.34 2.11
N LEU A 153 -3.42 -11.10 3.43
CA LEU A 153 -3.96 -12.06 4.39
C LEU A 153 -5.47 -11.91 4.59
N GLU A 154 -6.09 -10.91 3.97
CA GLU A 154 -7.50 -10.53 4.16
C GLU A 154 -8.26 -10.48 2.83
N LEU A 155 -7.85 -11.31 1.87
CA LEU A 155 -8.38 -11.30 0.50
C LEU A 155 -9.88 -11.64 0.44
N ASP A 156 -10.38 -12.52 1.32
CA ASP A 156 -11.81 -12.82 1.37
C ASP A 156 -12.65 -11.66 1.91
N GLN A 157 -12.13 -10.92 2.89
CA GLN A 157 -12.78 -9.71 3.39
C GLN A 157 -12.79 -8.63 2.30
N ALA A 158 -11.66 -8.45 1.60
CA ALA A 158 -11.57 -7.54 0.46
C ALA A 158 -12.59 -7.89 -0.63
N ARG A 159 -12.74 -9.19 -0.96
CA ARG A 159 -13.73 -9.66 -1.93
C ARG A 159 -15.17 -9.36 -1.52
N ARG A 160 -15.51 -9.53 -0.25
CA ARG A 160 -16.84 -9.20 0.29
C ARG A 160 -17.10 -7.70 0.23
N ALA A 161 -16.13 -6.89 0.67
CA ALA A 161 -16.22 -5.42 0.61
C ALA A 161 -16.38 -4.90 -0.84
N LEU A 162 -15.72 -5.53 -1.80
CA LEU A 162 -15.79 -5.17 -3.22
C LEU A 162 -17.13 -5.56 -3.87
N ALA A 163 -17.87 -6.49 -3.26
CA ALA A 163 -19.20 -6.94 -3.72
C ALA A 163 -20.34 -6.13 -3.10
N ASP A 164 -20.13 -5.60 -1.89
CA ASP A 164 -21.09 -4.75 -1.21
C ASP A 164 -21.16 -3.36 -1.88
N ARG A 165 -22.33 -3.04 -2.45
CA ARG A 165 -22.58 -1.77 -3.16
C ARG A 165 -23.23 -0.72 -2.25
N SER A 166 -23.34 -1.00 -0.95
CA SER A 166 -24.19 -0.26 -0.02
C SER A 166 -23.46 0.87 0.72
N VAL A 167 -22.85 1.84 0.01
CA VAL A 167 -22.56 3.21 0.50
C VAL A 167 -22.52 4.21 -0.64
#